data_AF-A0ABD3UY22-F1
#
_entry.id   AF-A0ABD3UY22-F1
#
_cell.length_a   1.000
_cell.length_b   1.000
_cell.length_c   1.000
_cell.angle_alpha   90.00
_cell.angle_beta   90.00
_cell.angle_gamma   90.00
#
_symmetry.space_group_name_H-M   'P 1'
#
loop_
_entity.id
_entity.type
_entity.pdbx_description
1 polymer ?
#
loop_
_entity_poly.entity_id
_entity_poly.type
_entity_poly.pdbx_seq_one_letter_code
_entity_poly.pdbx_strand_id
1 'polypeptide(L)'
;MNKYFDEVIGDPIITTGNGNCLFNAVSLLLYGDESKSVQLRYHICLPVRDSTSYMNHPHRKRIQCLSPSYEATCIDCATIGGFSSAWTILALCDIIRRPVRILYPSVNGVHDFAHTSLNTTFEPSSVVPAGHSTINILWYAQGQLPKQGSWYAVNHFVPVLDMKCKFKNPLSYYKDDIDHRYKEYDNSEDDNIVTLDSLNCSVGLDDDTDILQTDEYGEDI
;
A
#
# COMPACT_ATOMS: atom_id res chain seq x y z
N MET A 1 25.41 1.45 11.39
CA MET A 1 24.98 0.94 10.07
C MET A 1 23.91 -0.11 10.34
N ASN A 2 22.78 -0.09 9.63
CA ASN A 2 21.67 -0.98 9.92
C ASN A 2 22.02 -2.38 9.39
N LYS A 3 22.12 -3.38 10.28
CA LYS A 3 22.62 -4.74 9.96
C LYS A 3 21.84 -5.45 8.84
N TYR A 4 20.63 -4.98 8.53
CA TYR A 4 19.79 -5.51 7.47
C TYR A 4 20.24 -5.12 6.07
N PHE A 5 21.04 -4.07 5.95
CA PHE A 5 21.52 -3.58 4.65
C PHE A 5 22.61 -4.50 4.10
N ASP A 6 23.32 -5.22 4.97
CA ASP A 6 24.40 -6.14 4.60
C ASP A 6 23.88 -7.41 3.88
N GLU A 7 22.59 -7.76 4.06
CA GLU A 7 21.94 -8.89 3.39
C GLU A 7 21.43 -8.54 1.98
N VAL A 8 21.44 -7.25 1.60
CA VAL A 8 20.84 -6.75 0.37
C VAL A 8 21.89 -6.47 -0.69
N ILE A 9 21.68 -6.99 -1.90
CA ILE A 9 22.48 -6.62 -3.07
C ILE A 9 21.96 -5.29 -3.62
N GLY A 10 22.63 -4.19 -3.30
CA GLY A 10 22.30 -2.82 -3.74
C GLY A 10 22.51 -1.82 -2.60
N ASP A 11 22.26 -0.54 -2.85
CA ASP A 11 22.36 0.52 -1.84
C ASP A 11 20.96 0.94 -1.35
N PRO A 12 20.58 0.61 -0.10
CA PRO A 12 19.34 1.11 0.48
C PRO A 12 19.45 2.61 0.78
N ILE A 13 18.49 3.40 0.32
CA ILE A 13 18.42 4.83 0.62
C ILE A 13 17.45 5.06 1.78
N ILE A 14 17.84 5.85 2.77
CA ILE A 14 16.95 6.18 3.88
C ILE A 14 15.79 7.05 3.39
N THR A 15 14.57 6.73 3.84
CA THR A 15 13.36 7.52 3.58
C THR A 15 12.77 8.07 4.87
N THR A 16 11.87 9.03 4.76
CA THR A 16 11.14 9.54 5.91
C THR A 16 10.24 8.46 6.52
N GLY A 17 10.44 8.17 7.82
CA GLY A 17 9.67 7.19 8.60
C GLY A 17 8.40 7.78 9.21
N ASN A 18 7.42 8.17 8.40
CA ASN A 18 6.17 8.81 8.85
C ASN A 18 4.90 8.04 8.45
N GLY A 19 5.00 6.71 8.32
CA GLY A 19 3.92 5.86 7.81
C GLY A 19 3.70 5.94 6.29
N ASN A 20 4.20 6.98 5.60
CA ASN A 20 4.20 7.07 4.13
C ASN A 20 5.43 6.43 3.48
N CYS A 21 6.25 5.69 4.24
CA CYS A 21 7.57 5.23 3.80
C CYS A 21 7.57 4.43 2.48
N LEU A 22 6.52 3.65 2.18
CA LEU A 22 6.39 2.99 0.87
C LEU A 22 6.32 4.02 -0.27
N PHE A 23 5.44 5.02 -0.14
CA PHE A 23 5.25 6.07 -1.14
C PHE A 23 6.46 6.99 -1.23
N ASN A 24 7.12 7.27 -0.11
CA ASN A 24 8.39 8.00 -0.08
C ASN A 24 9.48 7.25 -0.85
N ALA A 25 9.62 5.95 -0.58
CA ALA A 25 10.59 5.09 -1.26
C ALA A 25 10.38 5.05 -2.76
N VAL A 26 9.12 4.89 -3.19
CA VAL A 26 8.75 4.90 -4.59
C VAL A 26 8.98 6.29 -5.20
N SER A 27 8.56 7.36 -4.52
CA SER A 27 8.79 8.73 -4.99
C SER A 27 10.28 8.99 -5.23
N LEU A 28 11.13 8.55 -4.30
CA LEU A 28 12.58 8.67 -4.44
C LEU A 28 13.09 7.91 -5.65
N LEU A 29 12.66 6.66 -5.87
CA LEU A 29 13.08 5.88 -7.02
C LEU A 29 12.65 6.51 -8.34
N LEU A 30 11.43 7.05 -8.39
CA LEU A 30 10.81 7.48 -9.64
C LEU A 30 11.10 8.94 -10.00
N TYR A 31 11.26 9.81 -9.00
CA TYR A 31 11.35 11.27 -9.18
C TYR A 31 12.61 11.88 -8.58
N GLY A 32 13.33 11.16 -7.71
CA GLY A 32 14.56 11.63 -7.08
C GLY A 32 14.38 12.33 -5.74
N ASP A 33 13.14 12.54 -5.32
CA ASP A 33 12.78 13.12 -4.02
C ASP A 33 11.46 12.52 -3.51
N GLU A 34 11.04 12.89 -2.31
CA GLU A 34 9.79 12.41 -1.70
C GLU A 34 8.56 13.28 -2.04
N SER A 35 8.67 14.24 -2.97
CA SER A 35 7.63 15.25 -3.23
C SER A 35 6.33 14.66 -3.81
N LYS A 36 6.39 13.48 -4.41
CA LYS A 36 5.25 12.78 -5.02
C LYS A 36 4.62 11.73 -4.11
N SER A 37 5.10 11.56 -2.89
CA SER A 37 4.59 10.55 -1.93
C SER A 37 3.08 10.63 -1.70
N VAL A 38 2.54 11.82 -1.43
CA VAL A 38 1.10 12.02 -1.20
C VAL A 38 0.28 11.74 -2.45
N GLN A 39 0.77 12.21 -3.62
CA GLN A 39 0.13 11.95 -4.91
C GLN A 39 0.10 10.45 -5.21
N LEU A 40 1.21 9.74 -5.03
CA LEU A 40 1.28 8.29 -5.19
C LEU A 40 0.30 7.56 -4.28
N ARG A 41 0.20 7.95 -3.00
CA ARG A 41 -0.76 7.37 -2.06
C ARG A 41 -2.19 7.53 -2.56
N TYR A 42 -2.57 8.73 -2.99
CA TYR A 42 -3.90 9.01 -3.54
C TYR A 42 -4.22 8.07 -4.72
N HIS A 43 -3.33 7.99 -5.70
CA HIS A 43 -3.57 7.16 -6.88
C HIS A 43 -3.56 5.65 -6.61
N ILE A 44 -2.84 5.19 -5.59
CA ILE A 44 -2.83 3.78 -5.20
C ILE A 44 -4.09 3.43 -4.39
N CYS A 45 -4.63 4.37 -3.62
CA CYS A 45 -5.85 4.16 -2.85
C CYS A 45 -7.06 3.81 -3.74
N LEU A 46 -7.17 4.43 -4.92
CA LEU A 46 -8.27 4.21 -5.85
C LEU A 46 -8.38 2.74 -6.33
N PRO A 47 -7.37 2.13 -6.95
CA PRO A 47 -7.45 0.72 -7.36
C PRO A 47 -7.52 -0.23 -6.17
N VAL A 48 -6.86 0.06 -5.04
CA VAL A 48 -7.01 -0.75 -3.81
C VAL A 48 -8.47 -0.74 -3.34
N ARG A 49 -9.22 0.35 -3.51
CA ARG A 49 -10.65 0.36 -3.18
C ARG A 49 -11.48 -0.42 -4.22
N ASP A 50 -11.21 -0.19 -5.50
CA ASP A 50 -12.16 -0.51 -6.57
C ASP A 50 -11.90 -1.86 -7.26
N SER A 51 -10.74 -2.49 -7.04
CA SER A 51 -10.35 -3.67 -7.80
C SER A 51 -10.52 -4.98 -7.03
N THR A 52 -11.60 -5.71 -7.35
CA THR A 52 -11.74 -7.12 -6.93
C THR A 52 -10.70 -8.05 -7.56
N SER A 53 -9.93 -7.58 -8.56
CA SER A 53 -8.88 -8.39 -9.20
C SER A 53 -7.79 -8.82 -8.21
N TYR A 54 -7.49 -7.98 -7.21
CA TYR A 54 -6.51 -8.30 -6.18
C TYR A 54 -6.96 -9.48 -5.30
N MET A 55 -8.27 -9.61 -5.07
CA MET A 55 -8.86 -10.75 -4.37
C MET A 55 -8.79 -12.06 -5.18
N ASN A 56 -8.43 -12.00 -6.45
CA ASN A 56 -8.19 -13.17 -7.30
C ASN A 56 -6.71 -13.40 -7.62
N HIS A 57 -5.81 -12.60 -7.05
CA HIS A 57 -4.37 -12.69 -7.33
C HIS A 57 -3.79 -14.05 -6.89
N PRO A 58 -2.88 -14.68 -7.65
CA PRO A 58 -2.30 -16.00 -7.30
C PRO A 58 -1.67 -16.04 -5.90
N HIS A 59 -1.10 -14.92 -5.44
CA HIS A 59 -0.45 -14.82 -4.14
C HIS A 59 -1.41 -14.45 -3.00
N ARG A 60 -2.73 -14.29 -3.25
CA ARG A 60 -3.72 -13.84 -2.27
C ARG A 60 -3.60 -14.52 -0.92
N LYS A 61 -3.53 -15.86 -0.86
CA LYS A 61 -3.51 -16.60 0.42
C LYS A 61 -2.33 -16.20 1.29
N ARG A 62 -1.16 -15.97 0.67
CA ARG A 62 0.06 -15.55 1.38
C ARG A 62 -0.07 -14.10 1.86
N ILE A 63 -0.60 -13.22 1.00
CA ILE A 63 -0.84 -11.82 1.34
C ILE A 63 -1.85 -11.70 2.49
N GLN A 64 -2.98 -12.42 2.43
CA GLN A 64 -3.99 -12.45 3.49
C GLN A 64 -3.43 -12.89 4.84
N CYS A 65 -2.44 -13.78 4.84
CA CYS A 65 -1.82 -14.28 6.08
C CYS A 65 -0.80 -13.29 6.67
N LEU A 66 -0.22 -12.42 5.84
CA LEU A 66 0.92 -11.56 6.19
C LEU A 66 0.59 -10.06 6.16
N SER A 67 -0.65 -9.71 5.86
CA SER A 67 -1.16 -8.34 5.79
C SER A 67 -2.44 -8.21 6.60
N PRO A 68 -2.83 -6.98 6.98
CA PRO A 68 -4.18 -6.72 7.46
C PRO A 68 -5.24 -7.22 6.47
N SER A 69 -6.51 -7.21 6.92
CA SER A 69 -7.61 -7.46 5.99
C SER A 69 -7.55 -6.48 4.81
N TYR A 70 -8.13 -6.89 3.68
CA TYR A 70 -8.17 -6.03 2.49
C TYR A 70 -8.84 -4.69 2.81
N GLU A 71 -9.98 -4.73 3.51
CA GLU A 71 -10.72 -3.55 3.95
C GLU A 71 -9.90 -2.66 4.88
N ALA A 72 -9.19 -3.23 5.87
CA ALA A 72 -8.30 -2.46 6.73
C ALA A 72 -7.18 -1.81 5.90
N THR A 73 -6.64 -2.51 4.90
CA THR A 73 -5.64 -1.92 4.00
C THR A 73 -6.22 -0.77 3.18
N CYS A 74 -7.47 -0.84 2.71
CA CYS A 74 -8.11 0.27 2.01
C CYS A 74 -8.15 1.52 2.90
N ILE A 75 -8.56 1.35 4.17
CA ILE A 75 -8.62 2.43 5.15
C ILE A 75 -7.22 2.99 5.45
N ASP A 76 -6.26 2.12 5.72
CA ASP A 76 -4.87 2.52 6.01
C ASP A 76 -4.21 3.22 4.80
N CYS A 77 -4.52 2.78 3.58
CA CYS A 77 -4.03 3.41 2.35
C CYS A 77 -4.65 4.79 2.12
N ALA A 78 -5.93 4.97 2.45
CA ALA A 78 -6.62 6.26 2.38
C ALA A 78 -6.17 7.25 3.48
N THR A 79 -5.64 6.75 4.59
CA THR A 79 -5.27 7.56 5.75
C THR A 79 -3.83 8.08 5.64
N ILE A 80 -3.63 9.39 5.71
CA ILE A 80 -2.27 9.97 5.75
C ILE A 80 -1.50 9.38 6.94
N GLY A 81 -0.34 8.78 6.67
CA GLY A 81 0.48 8.11 7.69
C GLY A 81 0.00 6.69 8.07
N GLY A 82 -1.08 6.18 7.49
CA GLY A 82 -1.50 4.78 7.65
C GLY A 82 -0.49 3.82 7.02
N PHE A 83 -0.33 2.62 7.61
CA PHE A 83 0.70 1.69 7.16
C PHE A 83 0.35 1.05 5.81
N SER A 84 1.38 0.78 5.00
CA SER A 84 1.23 0.01 3.77
C SER A 84 1.44 -1.48 4.01
N SER A 85 0.80 -2.31 3.21
CA SER A 85 0.91 -3.77 3.28
C SER A 85 1.22 -4.37 1.90
N ALA A 86 1.29 -5.71 1.80
CA ALA A 86 1.50 -6.36 0.51
C ALA A 86 0.33 -6.16 -0.47
N TRP A 87 -0.88 -5.83 0.02
CA TRP A 87 -1.97 -5.37 -0.84
C TRP A 87 -1.68 -4.03 -1.49
N THR A 88 -1.13 -3.08 -0.72
CA THR A 88 -0.72 -1.77 -1.24
C THR A 88 0.37 -1.92 -2.31
N ILE A 89 1.29 -2.89 -2.14
CA ILE A 89 2.36 -3.18 -3.09
C ILE A 89 1.80 -3.73 -4.42
N LEU A 90 0.80 -4.59 -4.38
CA LEU A 90 0.14 -5.08 -5.60
C LEU A 90 -0.47 -3.94 -6.41
N ALA A 91 -1.25 -3.07 -5.76
CA ALA A 91 -1.85 -1.93 -6.43
C ALA A 91 -0.81 -0.91 -6.90
N LEU A 92 0.26 -0.73 -6.12
CA LEU A 92 1.41 0.05 -6.53
C LEU A 92 1.96 -0.45 -7.87
N CYS A 93 2.21 -1.75 -8.05
CA CYS A 93 2.72 -2.31 -9.31
C CYS A 93 1.85 -1.89 -10.51
N ASP A 94 0.54 -1.93 -10.36
CA ASP A 94 -0.41 -1.53 -11.41
C ASP A 94 -0.34 -0.03 -11.73
N ILE A 95 -0.25 0.82 -10.70
CA ILE A 95 -0.16 2.27 -10.87
C ILE A 95 1.16 2.68 -11.53
N ILE A 96 2.29 2.15 -11.06
CA ILE A 96 3.62 2.50 -11.61
C ILE A 96 3.96 1.70 -12.85
N ARG A 97 3.14 0.70 -13.19
CA ARG A 97 3.27 -0.18 -14.37
C ARG A 97 4.63 -0.88 -14.43
N ARG A 98 5.14 -1.28 -13.26
CA ARG A 98 6.46 -1.90 -13.09
C ARG A 98 6.40 -3.03 -12.09
N PRO A 99 7.21 -4.07 -12.27
CA PRO A 99 7.39 -5.07 -11.24
C PRO A 99 8.04 -4.44 -9.99
N VAL A 100 7.58 -4.85 -8.81
CA VAL A 100 8.18 -4.45 -7.53
C VAL A 100 8.73 -5.70 -6.85
N ARG A 101 10.05 -5.76 -6.68
CA ARG A 101 10.71 -6.80 -5.91
C ARG A 101 10.83 -6.35 -4.46
N ILE A 102 10.24 -7.13 -3.56
CA ILE A 102 10.37 -6.92 -2.13
C ILE A 102 11.55 -7.73 -1.63
N LEU A 103 12.43 -7.04 -0.91
CA LEU A 103 13.55 -7.61 -0.19
C LEU A 103 13.15 -7.64 1.28
N TYR A 104 13.01 -8.85 1.81
CA TYR A 104 12.59 -9.05 3.18
C TYR A 104 13.75 -9.70 3.96
N PRO A 105 14.33 -9.06 4.99
CA PRO A 105 15.50 -9.60 5.69
C PRO A 105 15.18 -10.90 6.43
N SER A 106 16.16 -11.79 6.55
CA SER A 106 16.01 -13.12 7.15
C SER A 106 16.06 -13.11 8.69
N VAL A 107 15.48 -12.08 9.33
CA VAL A 107 15.68 -11.78 10.77
C VAL A 107 15.12 -12.87 11.68
N ASN A 108 14.01 -13.48 11.28
CA ASN A 108 13.38 -14.62 11.98
C ASN A 108 13.90 -15.98 11.45
N GLY A 109 14.96 -15.97 10.63
CA GLY A 109 15.49 -17.14 9.92
C GLY A 109 15.01 -17.24 8.48
N VAL A 110 15.78 -17.96 7.64
CA VAL A 110 15.51 -18.13 6.19
C VAL A 110 14.25 -18.94 5.88
N HIS A 111 13.71 -19.66 6.87
CA HIS A 111 12.48 -20.44 6.76
C HIS A 111 11.26 -19.72 7.32
N ASP A 112 11.39 -18.47 7.78
CA ASP A 112 10.27 -17.65 8.22
C ASP A 112 9.26 -17.50 7.09
N PHE A 113 7.97 -17.63 7.42
CA PHE A 113 6.91 -17.61 6.42
C PHE A 113 6.80 -16.25 5.72
N ALA A 114 7.06 -15.15 6.44
CA ALA A 114 7.07 -13.82 5.84
C ALA A 114 8.27 -13.65 4.91
N HIS A 115 9.47 -14.05 5.34
CA HIS A 115 10.66 -14.02 4.50
C HIS A 115 10.46 -14.84 3.21
N THR A 116 10.03 -16.08 3.33
CA THR A 116 9.83 -16.97 2.17
C THR A 116 8.68 -16.56 1.25
N SER A 117 7.64 -15.90 1.78
CA SER A 117 6.48 -15.49 1.00
C SER A 117 6.60 -14.10 0.39
N LEU A 118 7.21 -13.15 1.09
CA LEU A 118 7.28 -11.75 0.68
C LEU A 118 8.56 -11.42 -0.09
N ASN A 119 9.64 -12.20 0.05
CA ASN A 119 10.87 -12.00 -0.71
C ASN A 119 10.69 -12.47 -2.17
N THR A 120 9.85 -11.75 -2.92
CA THR A 120 9.36 -12.09 -4.26
C THR A 120 9.15 -10.82 -5.09
N THR A 121 8.87 -11.01 -6.38
CA THR A 121 8.50 -9.92 -7.30
C THR A 121 6.98 -9.94 -7.49
N PHE A 122 6.35 -8.80 -7.23
CA PHE A 122 4.96 -8.54 -7.56
C PHE A 122 4.90 -7.89 -8.94
N GLU A 123 4.08 -8.45 -9.82
CA GLU A 123 3.92 -8.00 -11.19
C GLU A 123 2.65 -7.17 -11.36
N PRO A 124 2.63 -6.16 -12.23
CA PRO A 124 1.38 -5.53 -12.62
C PRO A 124 0.48 -6.49 -13.40
N SER A 125 -0.83 -6.32 -13.26
CA SER A 125 -1.87 -7.04 -14.01
C SER A 125 -1.81 -6.72 -15.51
N SER A 126 -1.29 -5.55 -15.87
CA SER A 126 -1.13 -5.09 -17.26
C SER A 126 0.29 -5.33 -17.80
N VAL A 127 0.42 -5.55 -19.11
CA VAL A 127 1.71 -5.79 -19.79
C VAL A 127 2.73 -4.69 -19.47
N VAL A 128 3.89 -5.01 -18.91
CA VAL A 128 4.93 -4.02 -18.60
C VAL A 128 5.46 -3.38 -19.89
N PRO A 129 5.50 -2.03 -20.01
CA PRO A 129 6.08 -1.36 -21.18
C PRO A 129 7.53 -1.77 -21.42
N ALA A 130 7.94 -1.85 -22.68
CA ALA A 130 9.31 -2.18 -23.04
C ALA A 130 10.28 -1.15 -22.44
N GLY A 131 11.34 -1.65 -21.80
CA GLY A 131 12.33 -0.83 -21.10
C GLY A 131 12.07 -0.70 -19.60
N HIS A 132 10.85 -0.79 -19.09
CA HIS A 132 10.61 -0.60 -17.67
C HIS A 132 11.23 -1.70 -16.80
N SER A 133 12.17 -1.32 -15.92
CA SER A 133 12.85 -2.24 -15.01
C SER A 133 12.09 -2.45 -13.71
N THR A 134 12.28 -3.61 -13.10
CA THR A 134 11.86 -3.91 -11.73
C THR A 134 12.47 -2.91 -10.74
N ILE A 135 11.67 -2.39 -9.82
CA ILE A 135 12.17 -1.61 -8.69
C ILE A 135 12.34 -2.49 -7.45
N ASN A 136 13.31 -2.17 -6.60
CA ASN A 136 13.61 -2.95 -5.40
C ASN A 136 13.26 -2.14 -4.16
N ILE A 137 12.50 -2.74 -3.26
CA ILE A 137 12.12 -2.13 -1.99
C ILE A 137 12.49 -3.10 -0.86
N LEU A 138 13.25 -2.61 0.09
CA LEU A 138 13.54 -3.31 1.33
C LEU A 138 12.45 -3.02 2.36
N TRP A 139 11.82 -4.07 2.87
CA TRP A 139 10.83 -3.98 3.94
C TRP A 139 11.43 -4.50 5.24
N TYR A 140 11.72 -3.60 6.17
CA TYR A 140 12.40 -3.92 7.42
C TYR A 140 11.76 -3.17 8.60
N ALA A 141 12.22 -3.46 9.83
CA ALA A 141 11.80 -2.75 11.02
C ALA A 141 12.72 -1.55 11.26
N GLN A 142 12.15 -0.36 11.26
CA GLN A 142 12.84 0.84 11.69
C GLN A 142 12.70 0.98 13.20
N GLY A 143 13.82 0.90 13.93
CA GLY A 143 13.84 1.02 15.39
C GLY A 143 14.82 0.06 16.05
N GLN A 144 14.64 -0.18 17.35
CA GLN A 144 15.43 -1.15 18.09
C GLN A 144 15.13 -2.58 17.63
N LEU A 145 16.17 -3.41 17.59
CA LEU A 145 16.01 -4.85 17.35
C LEU A 145 15.05 -5.46 18.37
N PRO A 146 14.23 -6.45 17.98
CA PRO A 146 13.40 -7.17 18.92
C PRO A 146 14.29 -7.75 20.02
N LYS A 147 13.81 -7.70 21.26
CA LYS A 147 14.45 -8.38 22.39
C LYS A 147 14.50 -9.88 22.06
N GLN A 148 15.51 -10.57 22.59
CA GLN A 148 15.64 -12.02 22.42
C GLN A 148 14.34 -12.72 22.84
N GLY A 149 13.78 -13.54 21.93
CA GLY A 149 12.49 -14.22 22.15
C GLY A 149 11.24 -13.44 21.76
N SER A 150 11.36 -12.20 21.25
CA SER A 150 10.23 -11.44 20.70
C SER A 150 10.21 -11.47 19.17
N TRP A 151 9.01 -11.40 18.60
CA TRP A 151 8.82 -11.45 17.15
C TRP A 151 9.29 -10.17 16.47
N TYR A 152 9.98 -10.30 15.33
CA TYR A 152 10.36 -9.17 14.50
C TYR A 152 9.15 -8.65 13.71
N ALA A 153 8.69 -7.44 14.02
CA ALA A 153 7.64 -6.76 13.29
C ALA A 153 8.23 -5.70 12.35
N VAL A 154 8.11 -5.91 11.04
CA VAL A 154 8.51 -4.92 10.02
C VAL A 154 7.48 -3.80 9.93
N ASN A 155 7.95 -2.58 9.67
CA ASN A 155 7.08 -1.40 9.62
C ASN A 155 7.57 -0.29 8.68
N HIS A 156 8.70 -0.51 7.99
CA HIS A 156 9.34 0.54 7.22
C HIS A 156 9.85 0.05 5.87
N PHE A 157 9.65 0.88 4.85
CA PHE A 157 10.05 0.62 3.48
C PHE A 157 11.13 1.61 3.04
N VAL A 158 12.19 1.09 2.42
CA VAL A 158 13.22 1.91 1.80
C VAL A 158 13.54 1.40 0.39
N PRO A 159 13.85 2.29 -0.56
CA PRO A 159 14.24 1.89 -1.89
C PRO A 159 15.66 1.33 -1.86
N VAL A 160 15.93 0.41 -2.77
CA VAL A 160 17.27 -0.17 -2.96
C VAL A 160 17.72 0.08 -4.39
N LEU A 161 18.80 0.84 -4.53
CA LEU A 161 19.39 1.12 -5.84
C LEU A 161 20.20 -0.07 -6.34
N ASP A 162 19.93 -0.50 -7.56
CA ASP A 162 20.76 -1.49 -8.25
C ASP A 162 21.92 -0.80 -8.98
N MET A 163 23.11 -0.87 -8.39
CA MET A 163 24.33 -0.29 -8.97
C MET A 163 24.83 -0.99 -10.23
N LYS A 164 24.29 -2.17 -10.59
CA LYS A 164 24.66 -2.85 -11.86
C LYS A 164 24.01 -2.21 -13.08
N CYS A 165 22.99 -1.37 -12.90
CA CYS A 165 22.46 -0.49 -13.93
C CYS A 165 23.44 0.67 -14.19
N LYS A 166 24.46 0.42 -15.01
CA LYS A 166 25.48 1.42 -15.37
C LYS A 166 24.86 2.66 -16.03
N PHE A 167 25.01 3.80 -15.36
CA PHE A 167 25.08 5.16 -15.92
C PHE A 167 23.98 5.59 -16.91
N LYS A 168 22.77 5.76 -16.39
CA LYS A 168 21.99 7.01 -16.51
C LYS A 168 21.38 7.24 -15.14
N ASN A 169 21.21 8.48 -14.71
CA ASN A 169 20.61 8.82 -13.41
C ASN A 169 19.38 7.91 -13.21
N PRO A 170 19.36 6.96 -12.24
CA PRO A 170 18.27 5.98 -12.14
C PRO A 170 16.90 6.69 -12.12
N LEU A 171 16.89 7.88 -11.52
CA LEU A 171 15.78 8.80 -11.36
C LEU A 171 15.19 9.33 -12.68
N SER A 172 15.96 9.38 -13.77
CA SER A 172 15.44 9.85 -15.07
C SER A 172 14.67 8.78 -15.84
N TYR A 173 14.71 7.53 -15.40
CA TYR A 173 14.14 6.39 -16.12
C TYR A 173 12.64 6.17 -15.87
N TYR A 174 12.09 6.90 -14.90
CA TYR A 174 10.82 6.56 -14.27
C TYR A 174 9.74 7.63 -14.42
N LYS A 175 10.10 8.81 -14.93
CA LYS A 175 9.24 10.00 -14.93
C LYS A 175 8.22 10.04 -16.07
N ASP A 176 8.63 9.66 -17.29
CA ASP A 176 7.89 10.01 -18.51
C ASP A 176 6.53 9.29 -18.67
N ASP A 177 6.40 8.05 -18.18
CA ASP A 177 5.20 7.24 -18.37
C ASP A 177 4.08 7.51 -17.34
N ILE A 178 4.44 7.97 -16.14
CA ILE A 178 3.46 8.18 -15.06
C ILE A 178 2.74 9.52 -15.26
N ASP A 179 3.46 10.56 -15.70
CA ASP A 179 2.89 11.88 -15.96
C ASP A 179 1.85 11.88 -17.10
N HIS A 180 1.96 10.96 -18.07
CA HIS A 180 0.95 10.81 -19.14
C HIS A 180 -0.37 10.23 -18.60
N ARG A 181 -0.31 9.22 -17.72
CA ARG A 181 -1.51 8.59 -17.17
C ARG A 181 -2.16 9.35 -16.03
N TYR A 182 -1.40 10.19 -15.31
CA TYR A 182 -2.03 11.14 -14.39
C TYR A 182 -3.05 12.01 -15.10
N LYS A 183 -2.80 12.37 -16.38
CA LYS A 183 -3.79 13.09 -17.19
C LYS A 183 -4.99 12.21 -17.58
N GLU A 184 -4.82 10.91 -17.79
CA GLU A 184 -5.94 10.02 -18.14
C GLU A 184 -6.91 9.79 -16.96
N TYR A 185 -6.38 9.63 -15.74
CA TYR A 185 -7.23 9.52 -14.54
C TYR A 185 -7.91 10.85 -14.19
N ASP A 186 -7.21 11.97 -14.27
CA ASP A 186 -7.75 13.32 -14.01
C ASP A 186 -8.85 13.68 -15.02
N ASN A 187 -8.66 13.34 -16.31
CA ASN A 187 -9.68 13.56 -17.35
C ASN A 187 -10.84 12.55 -17.34
N SER A 188 -10.82 11.53 -16.48
CA SER A 188 -11.90 10.54 -16.37
C SER A 188 -12.94 10.86 -15.28
N GLU A 189 -12.69 11.89 -14.46
CA GLU A 189 -13.56 12.28 -13.33
C GLU A 189 -14.56 13.39 -13.66
N ASP A 190 -14.53 14.00 -14.86
CA ASP A 190 -15.47 15.08 -15.23
C ASP A 190 -16.89 14.60 -15.60
N ASP A 191 -17.15 13.29 -15.71
CA ASP A 191 -18.47 12.76 -16.09
C ASP A 191 -19.32 12.24 -14.92
N ASN A 192 -18.85 12.27 -13.66
CA ASN A 192 -19.65 11.85 -12.50
C ASN A 192 -19.24 12.51 -11.18
N ILE A 193 -19.28 13.85 -11.12
CA ILE A 193 -19.29 14.56 -9.83
C ILE A 193 -20.66 14.34 -9.17
N VAL A 194 -20.76 13.33 -8.31
CA VAL A 194 -21.76 13.32 -7.24
C VAL A 194 -21.28 14.36 -6.22
N THR A 195 -21.89 15.54 -6.25
CA THR A 195 -21.63 16.61 -5.30
C THR A 195 -21.80 16.10 -3.86
N LEU A 196 -20.88 16.50 -2.97
CA LEU A 196 -20.87 16.19 -1.53
C LEU A 196 -22.14 16.62 -0.77
N ASP A 197 -23.07 17.32 -1.43
CA ASP A 197 -24.41 17.65 -0.92
C ASP A 197 -25.40 16.45 -0.97
N SER A 198 -25.00 15.32 -1.58
CA SER A 198 -25.87 14.14 -1.74
C SER A 198 -25.89 13.21 -0.51
N LEU A 199 -25.10 13.52 0.53
CA LEU A 199 -25.08 12.80 1.81
C LEU A 199 -25.88 13.54 2.90
N ASN A 200 -27.03 14.13 2.56
CA ASN A 200 -28.08 14.38 3.55
C ASN A 200 -28.93 13.12 3.70
N CYS A 201 -28.47 12.23 4.56
CA CYS A 201 -29.28 11.12 5.06
C CYS A 201 -30.47 11.73 5.81
N SER A 202 -31.65 11.66 5.21
CA SER A 202 -32.92 12.01 5.83
C SER A 202 -33.12 11.10 7.05
N VAL A 203 -32.99 11.68 8.24
CA VAL A 203 -33.54 11.12 9.47
C VAL A 203 -35.06 11.19 9.31
N GLY A 204 -35.64 10.08 8.84
CA GLY A 204 -37.09 9.88 8.84
C GLY A 204 -37.55 9.75 10.28
N LEU A 205 -38.12 10.82 10.82
CA LEU A 205 -38.99 10.76 11.97
C LEU A 205 -40.34 10.23 11.45
N ASP A 206 -40.58 8.94 11.62
CA ASP A 206 -41.91 8.37 11.45
C ASP A 206 -42.68 8.61 12.76
N ASP A 207 -43.34 9.78 12.83
CA ASP A 207 -44.50 10.01 13.68
C ASP A 207 -45.69 9.35 12.98
N ASP A 208 -46.20 8.26 13.55
CA ASP A 208 -47.62 7.93 13.45
C ASP A 208 -48.04 7.13 14.69
N THR A 209 -48.67 7.86 15.59
CA THR A 209 -49.47 7.37 16.72
C THR A 209 -50.73 6.67 16.22
N ASP A 210 -51.05 5.48 16.75
CA ASP A 210 -52.43 5.19 17.15
C ASP A 210 -52.54 4.09 18.24
N ILE A 211 -52.82 4.58 19.45
CA ILE A 211 -53.73 4.09 20.49
C ILE A 211 -54.20 2.63 20.43
N LEU A 212 -53.83 1.84 21.45
CA LEU A 212 -54.77 1.06 22.27
C LEU A 212 -54.28 1.01 23.73
N GLN A 213 -55.15 1.45 24.64
CA GLN A 213 -55.15 1.12 26.08
C GLN A 213 -55.26 -0.43 26.22
N THR A 214 -54.81 -1.10 27.29
CA THR A 214 -55.18 -0.93 28.69
C THR A 214 -54.26 -1.77 29.63
N ASP A 215 -54.41 -1.48 30.93
CA ASP A 215 -54.31 -2.32 32.16
C ASP A 215 -53.10 -3.25 32.43
N GLU A 216 -52.27 -2.97 33.45
CA GLU A 216 -52.37 -3.32 34.90
C GLU A 216 -51.96 -4.78 35.23
N TYR A 217 -51.33 -4.96 36.40
CA TYR A 217 -50.64 -6.15 36.96
C TYR A 217 -49.20 -6.38 36.44
N GLY A 218 -48.14 -6.49 37.25
CA GLY A 218 -48.02 -6.73 38.68
C GLY A 218 -46.86 -7.71 38.92
N GLU A 219 -45.84 -7.26 39.67
CA GLU A 219 -44.85 -8.01 40.48
C GLU A 219 -43.93 -9.10 39.89
N ASP A 220 -42.68 -9.05 40.40
CA ASP A 220 -41.69 -10.11 40.75
C ASP A 220 -41.52 -11.30 39.79
N ILE A 221 -40.30 -11.70 39.38
CA ILE A 221 -39.10 -12.12 40.14
C ILE A 221 -37.84 -11.83 39.31
#